data_AF-A0A167FYX9-F1
#
_entry.id   AF-A0A167FYX9-F1
#
_cell.length_a   1.000
_cell.length_b   1.000
_cell.length_c   1.000
_cell.angle_alpha   90.00
_cell.angle_beta   90.00
_cell.angle_gamma   90.00
#
_symmetry.space_group_name_H-M   'P 1'
#
loop_
_entity.id
_entity.type
_entity.pdbx_description
1 polymer ?
#
loop_
_entity_poly.entity_id
_entity_poly.type
_entity_poly.pdbx_seq_one_letter_code
_entity_poly.pdbx_strand_id
1 'polypeptide(L)'
;MNGLAKVPLPAVSANAVNVPPPPQAIPQKAKKKTDPPDVMAMYESVKSRIAALESEEVHGEEAEKKITEEAHNSIKGQTESAIQQKYIELFAEMKRIEREHAKEKQKLTKDKDAAKSQLTKANQGRTKLENLARELQKDNKKLREDGKRLAGSIEEVQEELAHMKTQVERRTAALMRRRDPPRLGPNGAPSPDLVVKVICKYRAELFFKISRKTKLSRLFTAWTERMATAEEVALSQDKGKSPVVTVESGKDAKGKKREAPAMTFLFTHVGRGLEPDMTPEDAAMEDGDEILAVEMMDLTTPEVEHVIPEPKRVLLQKNWTDNPLEARKAVEDVFDGMVRERLKDVLRQYELREKHFECVIRSKELEVLLSHARADEAKQGAEGERRIATVAETQNQQLRLQMEEMQNSQARLMDKLITCCTEPTGERTQKLFAFLREELERRGTKVVDMMPPPAPDSPGVD
;
A
#
# COMPACT_ATOMS: atom_id res chain seq x y z
N MET A 1 -30.47 -38.89 -44.36
CA MET A 1 -29.46 -39.90 -44.71
C MET A 1 -28.16 -39.17 -44.99
N ASN A 2 -27.12 -39.56 -44.24
CA ASN A 2 -25.66 -39.43 -44.47
C ASN A 2 -25.12 -38.04 -44.86
N GLY A 3 -24.24 -37.37 -44.12
CA GLY A 3 -23.19 -37.86 -43.21
C GLY A 3 -21.83 -37.84 -43.93
N LEU A 4 -20.81 -37.29 -43.22
CA LEU A 4 -19.35 -37.25 -43.47
C LEU A 4 -18.83 -35.81 -43.71
N ALA A 5 -18.50 -35.03 -42.66
CA ALA A 5 -17.37 -35.14 -41.73
C ALA A 5 -15.99 -34.84 -42.37
N LYS A 6 -15.37 -33.74 -41.92
CA LYS A 6 -13.91 -33.66 -41.79
C LYS A 6 -13.53 -32.66 -40.70
N VAL A 7 -13.05 -33.20 -39.58
CA VAL A 7 -12.16 -32.53 -38.61
C VAL A 7 -10.82 -33.28 -38.70
N PRO A 8 -9.69 -32.56 -38.69
CA PRO A 8 -8.74 -32.78 -37.58
C PRO A 8 -8.04 -31.48 -37.10
N LEU A 9 -8.24 -31.15 -35.81
CA LEU A 9 -7.26 -31.13 -34.70
C LEU A 9 -5.92 -30.33 -34.81
N PRO A 10 -5.23 -30.03 -33.67
CA PRO A 10 -4.92 -28.66 -33.24
C PRO A 10 -3.40 -28.40 -32.99
N ALA A 11 -3.12 -27.33 -32.22
CA ALA A 11 -1.84 -26.84 -31.69
C ALA A 11 -1.13 -25.84 -32.63
N VAL A 12 -0.51 -24.76 -32.18
CA VAL A 12 0.48 -24.63 -31.11
C VAL A 12 0.53 -23.17 -30.63
N SER A 13 0.67 -22.96 -29.32
CA SER A 13 1.09 -21.70 -28.70
C SER A 13 2.53 -21.36 -29.10
N ALA A 14 2.78 -20.14 -29.57
CA ALA A 14 4.10 -19.53 -29.46
C ALA A 14 3.98 -18.01 -29.29
N ASN A 15 4.53 -17.57 -28.17
CA ASN A 15 4.79 -16.20 -27.73
C ASN A 15 5.09 -15.20 -28.86
N ALA A 16 4.41 -14.06 -28.80
CA ALA A 16 4.96 -12.79 -29.24
C ALA A 16 4.65 -11.71 -28.20
N VAL A 17 5.72 -11.31 -27.54
CA VAL A 17 5.88 -10.12 -26.70
C VAL A 17 5.16 -8.93 -27.35
N ASN A 18 4.17 -8.35 -26.67
CA ASN A 18 3.69 -7.02 -27.03
C ASN A 18 4.17 -6.02 -25.99
N VAL A 19 5.20 -5.31 -26.40
CA VAL A 19 5.86 -4.18 -25.78
C VAL A 19 4.82 -3.06 -25.52
N PRO A 20 4.84 -2.38 -24.37
CA PRO A 20 3.99 -1.23 -24.14
C PRO A 20 4.31 -0.11 -25.15
N PRO A 21 3.30 0.58 -25.73
CA PRO A 21 3.55 1.69 -26.64
C PRO A 21 4.22 2.86 -25.89
N PRO A 22 5.00 3.69 -26.61
CA PRO A 22 5.97 4.61 -26.03
C PRO A 22 5.31 5.78 -25.26
N PRO A 23 6.02 6.38 -24.30
CA PRO A 23 5.53 7.52 -23.55
C PRO A 23 5.46 8.73 -24.49
N GLN A 24 4.26 9.06 -24.95
CA GLN A 24 4.03 10.34 -25.61
C GLN A 24 4.11 11.43 -24.56
N ALA A 25 5.13 12.27 -24.74
CA ALA A 25 5.37 13.49 -23.99
C ALA A 25 4.11 14.37 -24.00
N ILE A 26 3.54 14.59 -22.81
CA ILE A 26 2.53 15.61 -22.60
C ILE A 26 3.26 16.91 -22.26
N PRO A 27 2.98 18.03 -22.96
CA PRO A 27 3.68 19.28 -22.77
C PRO A 27 3.38 19.85 -21.39
N GLN A 28 4.42 20.31 -20.71
CA GLN A 28 4.29 21.31 -19.66
C GLN A 28 3.59 22.54 -20.26
N LYS A 29 2.29 22.69 -19.98
CA LYS A 29 1.59 23.95 -20.16
C LYS A 29 1.15 24.42 -18.79
N ALA A 30 1.85 25.45 -18.35
CA ALA A 30 1.39 26.59 -17.57
C ALA A 30 0.02 26.44 -16.90
N LYS A 31 -0.01 26.80 -15.61
CA LYS A 31 -1.19 27.31 -14.91
C LYS A 31 -2.01 28.22 -15.83
N LYS A 32 -2.96 27.65 -16.56
CA LYS A 32 -4.06 28.41 -17.13
C LYS A 32 -5.14 28.35 -16.07
N LYS A 33 -5.32 29.48 -15.40
CA LYS A 33 -6.51 29.77 -14.60
C LYS A 33 -7.69 29.24 -15.41
N THR A 34 -8.41 28.27 -14.88
CA THR A 34 -9.74 27.95 -15.37
C THR A 34 -10.54 29.22 -15.13
N ASP A 35 -10.87 29.93 -16.21
CA ASP A 35 -11.80 31.05 -16.10
C ASP A 35 -13.06 30.56 -15.38
N PRO A 36 -13.72 31.42 -14.58
CA PRO A 36 -14.93 31.04 -13.86
C PRO A 36 -15.94 30.43 -14.84
N PRO A 37 -16.71 29.41 -14.45
CA PRO A 37 -17.79 28.91 -15.29
C PRO A 37 -18.64 30.12 -15.68
N ASP A 38 -18.82 30.31 -16.98
CA ASP A 38 -19.42 31.51 -17.56
C ASP A 38 -20.72 31.84 -16.81
N VAL A 39 -20.74 33.00 -16.16
CA VAL A 39 -21.88 33.46 -15.36
C VAL A 39 -23.13 33.50 -16.24
N MET A 40 -22.98 33.71 -17.55
CA MET A 40 -24.07 33.57 -18.52
C MET A 40 -24.57 32.12 -18.65
N ALA A 41 -23.70 31.11 -18.69
CA ALA A 41 -24.10 29.71 -18.76
C ALA A 41 -24.78 29.24 -17.45
N MET A 42 -24.38 29.79 -16.31
CA MET A 42 -25.04 29.53 -15.02
C MET A 42 -26.38 30.27 -14.91
N TYR A 43 -26.46 31.51 -15.41
CA TYR A 43 -27.73 32.23 -15.56
C TYR A 43 -28.66 31.54 -16.54
N GLU A 44 -28.16 30.97 -17.64
CA GLU A 44 -28.93 30.13 -18.55
C GLU A 44 -29.38 28.84 -17.89
N SER A 45 -28.53 28.17 -17.11
CA SER A 45 -28.92 26.98 -16.35
C SER A 45 -30.01 27.26 -15.33
N VAL A 46 -29.89 28.35 -14.56
CA VAL A 46 -30.89 28.77 -13.57
C VAL A 46 -32.16 29.25 -14.26
N LYS A 47 -32.04 30.02 -15.35
CA LYS A 47 -33.18 30.44 -16.17
C LYS A 47 -33.88 29.25 -16.84
N SER A 48 -33.14 28.25 -17.30
CA SER A 48 -33.68 26.99 -17.83
C SER A 48 -34.34 26.15 -16.75
N ARG A 49 -33.83 26.17 -15.51
CA ARG A 49 -34.44 25.43 -14.39
C ARG A 49 -35.68 26.13 -13.83
N ILE A 50 -35.67 27.46 -13.79
CA ILE A 50 -36.86 28.28 -13.49
C ILE A 50 -37.88 28.08 -14.61
N ALA A 51 -37.49 28.16 -15.88
CA ALA A 51 -38.37 27.88 -17.00
C ALA A 51 -38.89 26.43 -16.99
N ALA A 52 -38.12 25.45 -16.50
CA ALA A 52 -38.58 24.07 -16.36
C ALA A 52 -39.59 23.91 -15.21
N LEU A 53 -39.37 24.55 -14.05
CA LEU A 53 -40.29 24.50 -12.92
C LEU A 53 -41.57 25.30 -13.18
N GLU A 54 -41.46 26.48 -13.79
CA GLU A 54 -42.61 27.26 -14.25
C GLU A 54 -43.36 26.50 -15.36
N SER A 55 -42.64 25.81 -16.28
CA SER A 55 -43.27 24.93 -17.27
C SER A 55 -43.93 23.70 -16.65
N GLU A 56 -43.41 23.17 -15.53
CA GLU A 56 -43.97 22.01 -14.82
C GLU A 56 -45.21 22.39 -13.99
N GLU A 57 -45.19 23.54 -13.34
CA GLU A 57 -46.35 24.12 -12.63
C GLU A 57 -47.44 24.54 -13.62
N VAL A 58 -47.08 25.22 -14.72
CA VAL A 58 -48.00 25.52 -15.82
C VAL A 58 -48.50 24.23 -16.48
N HIS A 59 -47.68 23.18 -16.62
CA HIS A 59 -48.16 21.87 -17.09
C HIS A 59 -49.09 21.19 -16.08
N GLY A 60 -48.89 21.37 -14.77
CA GLY A 60 -49.78 20.85 -13.73
C GLY A 60 -51.13 21.55 -13.75
N GLU A 61 -51.14 22.88 -13.83
CA GLU A 61 -52.35 23.68 -13.98
C GLU A 61 -53.03 23.49 -15.35
N GLU A 62 -52.27 23.36 -16.44
CA GLU A 62 -52.79 23.01 -17.76
C GLU A 62 -53.31 21.57 -17.77
N ALA A 63 -52.71 20.63 -17.05
CA ALA A 63 -53.22 19.27 -16.92
C ALA A 63 -54.54 19.26 -16.13
N GLU A 64 -54.65 20.00 -15.03
CA GLU A 64 -55.92 20.16 -14.30
C GLU A 64 -56.99 20.88 -15.14
N LYS A 65 -56.61 21.96 -15.84
CA LYS A 65 -57.50 22.66 -16.77
C LYS A 65 -57.93 21.77 -17.92
N LYS A 66 -57.01 20.96 -18.46
CA LYS A 66 -57.30 20.02 -19.56
C LYS A 66 -58.19 18.87 -19.08
N ILE A 67 -57.99 18.35 -17.87
CA ILE A 67 -58.88 17.33 -17.27
C ILE A 67 -60.28 17.90 -17.03
N THR A 68 -60.38 19.14 -16.53
CA THR A 68 -61.67 19.81 -16.28
C THR A 68 -62.38 20.22 -17.57
N GLU A 69 -61.62 20.68 -18.57
CA GLU A 69 -62.11 21.04 -19.91
C GLU A 69 -62.48 19.81 -20.74
N GLU A 70 -61.75 18.70 -20.61
CA GLU A 70 -62.06 17.39 -21.21
C GLU A 70 -63.29 16.76 -20.55
N ALA A 71 -63.45 16.88 -19.23
CA ALA A 71 -64.66 16.49 -18.53
C ALA A 71 -65.87 17.31 -18.98
N HIS A 72 -65.70 18.63 -19.13
CA HIS A 72 -66.75 19.52 -19.60
C HIS A 72 -67.12 19.27 -21.08
N ASN A 73 -66.13 19.09 -21.96
CA ASN A 73 -66.34 18.75 -23.37
C ASN A 73 -66.95 17.35 -23.56
N SER A 74 -66.62 16.40 -22.68
CA SER A 74 -67.21 15.07 -22.65
C SER A 74 -68.72 15.11 -22.36
N ILE A 75 -69.18 16.10 -21.60
CA ILE A 75 -70.60 16.24 -21.20
C ILE A 75 -71.36 17.16 -22.18
N LYS A 76 -70.67 18.12 -22.80
CA LYS A 76 -71.26 19.10 -23.72
C LYS A 76 -71.81 18.43 -24.99
N GLY A 77 -73.13 18.46 -25.16
CA GLY A 77 -73.82 17.91 -26.33
C GLY A 77 -74.25 16.44 -26.20
N GLN A 78 -74.00 15.79 -25.07
CA GLN A 78 -74.56 14.47 -24.78
C GLN A 78 -76.03 14.57 -24.34
N THR A 79 -76.83 13.57 -24.70
CA THR A 79 -78.21 13.45 -24.23
C THR A 79 -78.21 13.08 -22.74
N GLU A 80 -79.27 13.48 -22.03
CA GLU A 80 -79.41 13.26 -20.58
C GLU A 80 -79.22 11.77 -20.18
N SER A 81 -79.68 10.85 -21.04
CA SER A 81 -79.48 9.40 -20.88
C SER A 81 -78.01 8.95 -21.01
N ALA A 82 -77.24 9.53 -21.93
CA ALA A 82 -75.82 9.20 -22.08
C ALA A 82 -74.98 9.73 -20.91
N ILE A 83 -75.35 10.91 -20.38
CA ILE A 83 -74.73 11.48 -19.18
C ILE A 83 -75.00 10.59 -17.96
N GLN A 84 -76.23 10.11 -17.81
CA GLN A 84 -76.64 9.22 -16.71
C GLN A 84 -75.92 7.87 -16.77
N GLN A 85 -75.76 7.28 -17.96
CA GLN A 85 -74.98 6.06 -18.16
C GLN A 85 -73.49 6.27 -17.81
N LYS A 86 -72.90 7.37 -18.25
CA LYS A 86 -71.50 7.71 -17.97
C LYS A 86 -71.24 7.95 -16.49
N TYR A 87 -72.22 8.54 -15.78
CA TYR A 87 -72.18 8.68 -14.32
C TYR A 87 -72.17 7.32 -13.60
N ILE A 88 -73.01 6.37 -14.04
CA ILE A 88 -73.07 5.01 -13.46
C ILE A 88 -71.73 4.28 -13.69
N GLU A 89 -71.16 4.39 -14.89
CA GLU A 89 -69.86 3.79 -15.23
C GLU A 89 -68.72 4.40 -14.39
N LEU A 90 -68.63 5.73 -14.30
CA LEU A 90 -67.64 6.42 -13.47
C LEU A 90 -67.80 6.07 -11.99
N PHE A 91 -69.04 5.96 -11.49
CA PHE A 91 -69.29 5.55 -10.11
C PHE A 91 -68.87 4.10 -9.85
N ALA A 92 -69.15 3.18 -10.79
CA ALA A 92 -68.72 1.80 -10.70
C ALA A 92 -67.18 1.67 -10.73
N GLU A 93 -66.52 2.44 -11.60
CA GLU A 93 -65.06 2.50 -11.72
C GLU A 93 -64.42 3.10 -10.47
N MET A 94 -64.97 4.20 -9.93
CA MET A 94 -64.54 4.75 -8.64
C MET A 94 -64.65 3.71 -7.52
N LYS A 95 -65.75 2.96 -7.45
CA LYS A 95 -65.92 1.87 -6.46
C LYS A 95 -64.98 0.68 -6.70
N ARG A 96 -64.55 0.45 -7.93
CA ARG A 96 -63.53 -0.55 -8.26
C ARG A 96 -62.16 -0.08 -7.78
N ILE A 97 -61.77 1.14 -8.11
CA ILE A 97 -60.49 1.76 -7.71
C ILE A 97 -60.39 1.85 -6.17
N GLU A 98 -61.47 2.22 -5.47
CA GLU A 98 -61.51 2.20 -4.00
C GLU A 98 -61.15 0.81 -3.43
N ARG A 99 -61.66 -0.27 -4.03
CA ARG A 99 -61.36 -1.65 -3.63
C ARG A 99 -59.94 -2.06 -3.97
N GLU A 100 -59.43 -1.67 -5.13
CA GLU A 100 -58.05 -1.94 -5.53
C GLU A 100 -57.05 -1.20 -4.63
N HIS A 101 -57.30 0.07 -4.32
CA HIS A 101 -56.50 0.85 -3.37
C HIS A 101 -56.53 0.26 -1.96
N ALA A 102 -57.67 -0.28 -1.51
CA ALA A 102 -57.74 -0.98 -0.22
C ALA A 102 -56.89 -2.27 -0.20
N LYS A 103 -56.91 -3.05 -1.29
CA LYS A 103 -56.04 -4.24 -1.45
C LYS A 103 -54.57 -3.87 -1.50
N GLU A 104 -54.22 -2.81 -2.22
CA GLU A 104 -52.85 -2.32 -2.34
C GLU A 104 -52.32 -1.81 -1.00
N LYS A 105 -53.13 -1.06 -0.25
CA LYS A 105 -52.80 -0.65 1.12
C LYS A 105 -52.54 -1.85 2.04
N GLN A 106 -53.33 -2.92 1.91
CA GLN A 106 -53.12 -4.15 2.68
C GLN A 106 -51.83 -4.87 2.27
N LYS A 107 -51.52 -4.91 0.96
CA LYS A 107 -50.26 -5.46 0.43
C LYS A 107 -49.05 -4.68 0.96
N LEU A 108 -49.08 -3.35 0.86
CA LEU A 108 -48.06 -2.46 1.41
C LEU A 108 -47.82 -2.67 2.91
N THR A 109 -48.88 -2.91 3.68
CA THR A 109 -48.75 -3.19 5.12
C THR A 109 -48.02 -4.52 5.37
N LYS A 110 -48.37 -5.57 4.62
CA LYS A 110 -47.69 -6.88 4.70
C LYS A 110 -46.23 -6.78 4.27
N ASP A 111 -45.94 -6.07 3.18
CA ASP A 111 -44.57 -5.89 2.68
C ASP A 111 -43.71 -5.10 3.69
N LYS A 112 -44.29 -4.07 4.33
CA LYS A 112 -43.64 -3.34 5.42
C LYS A 112 -43.31 -4.25 6.61
N ASP A 113 -44.24 -5.10 7.03
CA ASP A 113 -44.01 -6.02 8.15
C ASP A 113 -42.97 -7.10 7.80
N ALA A 114 -42.98 -7.59 6.56
CA ALA A 114 -41.96 -8.50 6.04
C ALA A 114 -40.57 -7.84 6.02
N ALA A 115 -40.47 -6.60 5.52
CA ALA A 115 -39.24 -5.82 5.52
C ALA A 115 -38.73 -5.56 6.95
N LYS A 116 -39.62 -5.25 7.90
CA LYS A 116 -39.26 -5.08 9.31
C LYS A 116 -38.72 -6.36 9.94
N SER A 117 -39.29 -7.51 9.61
CA SER A 117 -38.80 -8.82 10.05
C SER A 117 -37.42 -9.14 9.48
N GLN A 118 -37.21 -8.89 8.17
CA GLN A 118 -35.91 -9.07 7.53
C GLN A 118 -34.85 -8.14 8.13
N LEU A 119 -35.18 -6.87 8.36
CA LEU A 119 -34.29 -5.90 9.01
C LEU A 119 -33.90 -6.36 10.41
N THR A 120 -34.84 -6.92 11.18
CA THR A 120 -34.56 -7.44 12.52
C THR A 120 -33.59 -8.61 12.48
N LYS A 121 -33.76 -9.56 11.55
CA LYS A 121 -32.83 -10.68 11.33
C LYS A 121 -31.45 -10.21 10.87
N ALA A 122 -31.39 -9.24 9.96
CA ALA A 122 -30.14 -8.65 9.50
C ALA A 122 -29.39 -7.95 10.64
N ASN A 123 -30.09 -7.20 11.48
CA ASN A 123 -29.49 -6.57 12.66
C ASN A 123 -28.96 -7.60 13.67
N GLN A 124 -29.67 -8.70 13.92
CA GLN A 124 -29.16 -9.79 14.75
C GLN A 124 -27.89 -10.43 14.16
N GLY A 125 -27.85 -10.64 12.85
CA GLY A 125 -26.66 -11.14 12.14
C GLY A 125 -25.48 -10.17 12.26
N ARG A 126 -25.73 -8.87 12.09
CA ARG A 126 -24.73 -7.81 12.26
C ARG A 126 -24.14 -7.82 13.67
N THR A 127 -24.97 -7.91 14.72
CA THR A 127 -24.48 -7.95 16.11
C THR A 127 -23.59 -9.18 16.36
N LYS A 128 -23.95 -10.35 15.81
CA LYS A 128 -23.12 -11.57 15.93
C LYS A 128 -21.77 -11.41 15.24
N LEU A 129 -21.74 -10.85 14.03
CA LEU A 129 -20.51 -10.58 13.29
C LEU A 129 -19.64 -9.55 14.01
N GLU A 130 -20.24 -8.51 14.59
CA GLU A 130 -19.51 -7.50 15.36
C GLU A 130 -18.89 -8.10 16.63
N ASN A 131 -19.61 -8.99 17.32
CA ASN A 131 -19.06 -9.72 18.47
C ASN A 131 -17.90 -10.63 18.06
N LEU A 132 -18.06 -11.40 16.98
CA LEU A 132 -17.00 -12.27 16.45
C LEU A 132 -15.78 -11.46 16.03
N ALA A 133 -15.98 -10.31 15.38
CA ALA A 133 -14.89 -9.41 15.00
C ALA A 133 -14.14 -8.87 16.23
N ARG A 134 -14.86 -8.52 17.30
CA ARG A 134 -14.25 -8.10 18.58
C ARG A 134 -13.49 -9.23 19.26
N GLU A 135 -13.99 -10.47 19.22
CA GLU A 135 -13.27 -11.64 19.73
C GLU A 135 -12.00 -11.93 18.92
N LEU A 136 -12.09 -11.97 17.60
CA LEU A 136 -10.93 -12.14 16.72
C LEU A 136 -9.88 -11.03 16.91
N GLN A 137 -10.30 -9.80 17.17
CA GLN A 137 -9.37 -8.71 17.51
C GLN A 137 -8.68 -8.94 18.86
N LYS A 138 -9.41 -9.41 19.88
CA LYS A 138 -8.82 -9.77 21.18
C LYS A 138 -7.85 -10.92 21.05
N ASP A 139 -8.20 -11.97 20.32
CA ASP A 139 -7.34 -13.14 20.10
C ASP A 139 -6.11 -12.76 19.29
N ASN A 140 -6.23 -11.95 18.24
CA ASN A 140 -5.07 -11.41 17.51
C ASN A 140 -4.16 -10.56 18.40
N LYS A 141 -4.72 -9.76 19.30
CA LYS A 141 -3.93 -8.98 20.26
C LYS A 141 -3.19 -9.91 21.22
N LYS A 142 -3.88 -10.92 21.75
CA LYS A 142 -3.30 -11.93 22.63
C LYS A 142 -2.19 -12.72 21.95
N LEU A 143 -2.40 -13.18 20.71
CA LEU A 143 -1.38 -13.88 19.92
C LEU A 143 -0.14 -13.00 19.67
N ARG A 144 -0.31 -11.69 19.44
CA ARG A 144 0.83 -10.77 19.33
C ARG A 144 1.55 -10.60 20.68
N GLU A 145 0.83 -10.52 21.78
CA GLU A 145 1.42 -10.44 23.13
C GLU A 145 2.16 -11.74 23.49
N ASP A 146 1.57 -12.90 23.22
CA ASP A 146 2.19 -14.21 23.42
C ASP A 146 3.40 -14.40 22.51
N GLY A 147 3.31 -13.97 21.24
CA GLY A 147 4.45 -13.96 20.33
C GLY A 147 5.58 -13.06 20.80
N LYS A 148 5.29 -11.88 21.35
CA LYS A 148 6.29 -11.00 21.96
C LYS A 148 6.93 -11.62 23.21
N ARG A 149 6.14 -12.27 24.07
CA ARG A 149 6.65 -12.98 25.25
C ARG A 149 7.58 -14.12 24.86
N LEU A 150 7.18 -14.91 23.85
CA LEU A 150 8.00 -16.00 23.34
C LEU A 150 9.28 -15.48 22.69
N ALA A 151 9.21 -14.41 21.90
CA ALA A 151 10.39 -13.78 21.32
C ALA A 151 11.36 -13.29 22.41
N GLY A 152 10.86 -12.64 23.46
CA GLY A 152 11.68 -12.23 24.62
C GLY A 152 12.31 -13.42 25.34
N SER A 153 11.57 -14.51 25.55
CA SER A 153 12.12 -15.74 26.14
C SER A 153 13.20 -16.38 25.25
N ILE A 154 13.06 -16.31 23.93
CA ILE A 154 14.10 -16.78 22.99
C ILE A 154 15.34 -15.88 23.07
N GLU A 155 15.16 -14.56 23.15
CA GLU A 155 16.24 -13.59 23.30
C GLU A 155 17.03 -13.82 24.60
N GLU A 156 16.34 -14.02 25.73
CA GLU A 156 16.96 -14.39 27.01
C GLU A 156 17.80 -15.68 26.89
N VAL A 157 17.27 -16.73 26.25
CA VAL A 157 18.02 -17.98 26.03
C VAL A 157 19.21 -17.77 25.10
N GLN A 158 19.08 -16.92 24.07
CA GLN A 158 20.19 -16.58 23.17
C GLN A 158 21.29 -15.80 23.90
N GLU A 159 20.93 -14.87 24.78
CA GLU A 159 21.86 -14.15 25.63
C GLU A 159 22.59 -15.09 26.61
N GLU A 160 21.86 -16.01 27.25
CA GLU A 160 22.45 -17.03 28.12
C GLU A 160 23.43 -17.93 27.34
N LEU A 161 23.05 -18.38 26.14
CA LEU A 161 23.93 -19.16 25.27
C LEU A 161 25.16 -18.38 24.84
N ALA A 162 25.01 -17.09 24.48
CA ALA A 162 26.13 -16.22 24.14
C ALA A 162 27.07 -16.01 25.33
N HIS A 163 26.51 -15.85 26.53
CA HIS A 163 27.28 -15.75 27.78
C HIS A 163 28.07 -17.04 28.03
N MET A 164 27.42 -18.19 27.94
CA MET A 164 28.05 -19.51 28.09
C MET A 164 29.14 -19.76 27.04
N LYS A 165 28.87 -19.41 25.77
CA LYS A 165 29.86 -19.48 24.68
C LYS A 165 31.08 -18.64 24.99
N THR A 166 30.90 -17.39 25.42
CA THR A 166 31.99 -16.50 25.82
C THR A 166 32.79 -17.08 26.98
N GLN A 167 32.13 -17.70 27.95
CA GLN A 167 32.80 -18.36 29.08
C GLN A 167 33.62 -19.57 28.65
N VAL A 168 33.11 -20.38 27.71
CA VAL A 168 33.82 -21.51 27.11
C VAL A 168 35.02 -21.02 26.29
N GLU A 169 34.85 -20.00 25.45
CA GLU A 169 35.93 -19.38 24.67
C GLU A 169 37.04 -18.83 25.56
N ARG A 170 36.70 -18.19 26.69
CA ARG A 170 37.70 -17.76 27.68
C ARG A 170 38.48 -18.94 28.27
N ARG A 171 37.80 -20.05 28.58
CA ARG A 171 38.43 -21.27 29.12
C ARG A 171 39.31 -21.95 28.07
N THR A 172 38.86 -22.08 26.83
CA THR A 172 39.64 -22.67 25.73
C THR A 172 40.83 -21.81 25.35
N ALA A 173 40.69 -20.48 25.31
CA ALA A 173 41.79 -19.54 25.10
C ALA A 173 42.82 -19.60 26.23
N ALA A 174 42.40 -19.72 27.49
CA ALA A 174 43.30 -19.91 28.62
C ALA A 174 44.07 -21.24 28.57
N LEU A 175 43.43 -22.31 28.08
CA LEU A 175 44.06 -23.61 27.83
C LEU A 175 45.02 -23.58 26.64
N MET A 176 44.66 -22.90 25.54
CA MET A 176 45.55 -22.71 24.38
C MET A 176 46.79 -21.87 24.73
N ARG A 177 46.66 -20.86 25.60
CA ARG A 177 47.79 -20.09 26.13
C ARG A 177 48.77 -20.91 26.96
N ARG A 178 48.38 -22.09 27.44
CA ARG A 178 49.24 -22.99 28.23
C ARG A 178 49.91 -24.10 27.40
N ARG A 179 49.50 -24.34 26.15
CA ARG A 179 49.89 -25.55 25.40
C ARG A 179 51.05 -25.37 24.42
N ASP A 180 51.30 -24.21 23.83
CA ASP A 180 52.51 -23.95 23.02
C ASP A 180 52.67 -22.45 22.71
N PRO A 181 53.89 -21.90 22.63
CA PRO A 181 54.11 -20.52 22.18
C PRO A 181 54.11 -20.48 20.64
N PRO A 182 53.17 -19.79 19.98
CA PRO A 182 53.14 -19.79 18.52
C PRO A 182 54.12 -18.76 17.96
N ARG A 183 55.04 -19.26 17.12
CA ARG A 183 55.54 -18.50 15.97
C ARG A 183 54.46 -18.56 14.89
N LEU A 184 53.98 -17.40 14.44
CA LEU A 184 53.69 -16.99 13.05
C LEU A 184 52.79 -15.73 13.06
N GLY A 185 53.00 -14.85 12.07
CA GLY A 185 51.93 -14.04 11.49
C GLY A 185 51.27 -14.86 10.38
N PRO A 186 49.96 -15.12 10.49
CA PRO A 186 48.98 -15.09 9.41
C PRO A 186 47.59 -14.87 10.06
N ASN A 187 47.39 -13.69 10.68
CA ASN A 187 46.84 -13.61 12.04
C ASN A 187 45.37 -13.17 12.20
N GLY A 188 44.51 -13.23 11.17
CA GLY A 188 43.06 -13.01 11.35
C GLY A 188 42.66 -11.73 12.11
N ALA A 189 43.48 -10.69 12.05
CA ALA A 189 43.25 -9.41 12.73
C ALA A 189 42.99 -8.32 11.67
N PRO A 190 41.98 -7.44 11.86
CA PRO A 190 41.67 -6.39 10.89
C PRO A 190 42.84 -5.40 10.77
N SER A 191 43.09 -4.91 9.55
CA SER A 191 44.14 -3.92 9.28
C SER A 191 43.95 -2.65 10.13
N PRO A 192 45.04 -2.05 10.64
CA PRO A 192 44.96 -0.84 11.48
C PRO A 192 44.51 0.40 10.71
N ASP A 193 44.61 0.35 9.39
CA ASP A 193 44.20 1.39 8.45
C ASP A 193 43.02 0.88 7.60
N LEU A 194 42.18 1.82 7.19
CA LEU A 194 41.08 1.63 6.24
C LEU A 194 41.10 2.72 5.17
N VAL A 195 40.60 2.38 4.00
CA VAL A 195 40.43 3.28 2.85
C VAL A 195 38.94 3.61 2.74
N VAL A 196 38.60 4.90 2.83
CA VAL A 196 37.23 5.40 2.67
C VAL A 196 37.12 6.28 1.45
N LYS A 197 35.94 6.27 0.82
CA LYS A 197 35.61 7.10 -0.33
C LYS A 197 34.73 8.26 0.13
N VAL A 198 35.21 9.49 0.02
CA VAL A 198 34.43 10.70 0.33
C VAL A 198 33.88 11.27 -0.98
N ILE A 199 32.57 11.48 -1.04
CA ILE A 199 31.83 11.89 -2.24
C ILE A 199 31.08 13.18 -1.94
N CYS A 200 31.30 14.22 -2.74
CA CYS A 200 30.37 15.34 -2.85
C CYS A 200 29.78 15.33 -4.25
N LYS A 201 28.47 15.11 -4.31
CA LYS A 201 27.73 15.01 -5.57
C LYS A 201 27.98 16.27 -6.40
N TYR A 202 28.37 16.09 -7.66
CA TYR A 202 28.70 17.15 -8.61
C TYR A 202 30.00 17.93 -8.36
N ARG A 203 30.82 17.54 -7.36
CA ARG A 203 32.11 18.20 -7.10
C ARG A 203 33.30 17.26 -7.26
N ALA A 204 33.42 16.23 -6.43
CA ALA A 204 34.54 15.30 -6.48
C ALA A 204 34.24 13.98 -5.72
N GLU A 205 35.03 12.96 -6.05
CA GLU A 205 35.13 11.70 -5.31
C GLU A 205 36.61 11.46 -4.99
N LEU A 206 36.95 11.31 -3.72
CA LEU A 206 38.35 11.12 -3.29
C LEU A 206 38.45 9.94 -2.32
N PHE A 207 39.55 9.20 -2.42
CA PHE A 207 39.88 8.11 -1.51
C PHE A 207 40.87 8.59 -0.44
N PHE A 208 40.62 8.22 0.80
CA PHE A 208 41.49 8.54 1.94
C PHE A 208 41.84 7.28 2.69
N LYS A 209 43.13 7.05 2.88
CA LYS A 209 43.64 6.05 3.81
C LYS A 209 43.74 6.68 5.20
N ILE A 210 42.96 6.18 6.15
CA ILE A 210 42.90 6.68 7.52
C ILE A 210 43.06 5.54 8.52
N SER A 211 43.62 5.85 9.69
CA SER A 211 43.74 4.86 10.78
C SER A 211 42.44 4.76 11.56
N ARG A 212 42.05 3.55 11.96
CA ARG A 212 40.83 3.25 12.73
C ARG A 212 40.70 4.07 14.03
N LYS A 213 41.83 4.51 14.60
CA LYS A 213 41.90 5.24 15.87
C LYS A 213 42.06 6.76 15.74
N THR A 214 42.14 7.28 14.52
CA THR A 214 42.36 8.71 14.30
C THR A 214 41.03 9.43 14.14
N LYS A 215 40.85 10.56 14.83
CA LYS A 215 39.64 11.40 14.72
C LYS A 215 39.36 11.83 13.27
N LEU A 216 38.09 11.82 12.89
CA LEU A 216 37.60 12.21 11.57
C LEU A 216 37.83 13.70 11.24
N SER A 217 38.07 14.55 12.23
CA SER A 217 38.45 15.96 12.03
C SER A 217 39.62 16.15 11.05
N ARG A 218 40.60 15.24 11.06
CA ARG A 218 41.72 15.28 10.11
C ARG A 218 41.27 15.00 8.68
N LEU A 219 40.36 14.03 8.50
CA LEU A 219 39.76 13.71 7.21
C LEU A 219 38.94 14.90 6.68
N PHE A 220 38.11 15.48 7.52
CA PHE A 220 37.24 16.60 7.14
C PHE A 220 38.03 17.85 6.76
N THR A 221 39.07 18.18 7.55
CA THR A 221 39.96 19.30 7.23
C THR A 221 40.67 19.07 5.89
N ALA A 222 41.22 17.87 5.68
CA ALA A 222 41.89 17.52 4.42
C ALA A 222 40.94 17.54 3.21
N TRP A 223 39.67 17.16 3.39
CA TRP A 223 38.64 17.29 2.36
C TRP A 223 38.35 18.76 2.03
N THR A 224 38.03 19.57 3.04
CA THR A 224 37.64 20.98 2.87
C THR A 224 38.77 21.79 2.24
N GLU A 225 40.02 21.58 2.64
CA GLU A 225 41.19 22.24 2.03
C GLU A 225 41.36 21.88 0.55
N ARG A 226 41.16 20.61 0.19
CA ARG A 226 41.22 20.15 -1.21
C ARG A 226 40.08 20.73 -2.05
N MET A 227 38.88 20.85 -1.49
CA MET A 227 37.76 21.48 -2.20
C MET A 227 37.98 22.99 -2.39
N ALA A 228 38.50 23.69 -1.38
CA ALA A 228 38.78 25.12 -1.43
C ALA A 228 39.89 25.46 -2.43
N THR A 229 40.95 24.67 -2.45
CA THR A 229 42.02 24.81 -3.44
C THR A 229 41.57 24.44 -4.85
N ALA A 230 40.73 23.41 -5.02
CA ALA A 230 40.12 23.09 -6.31
C ALA A 230 39.22 24.23 -6.84
N GLU A 231 38.55 24.98 -5.95
CA GLU A 231 37.77 26.17 -6.33
C GLU A 231 38.66 27.33 -6.78
N GLU A 232 39.75 27.62 -6.04
CA GLU A 232 40.74 28.62 -6.45
C GLU A 232 41.33 28.27 -7.83
N VAL A 233 41.57 26.98 -8.11
CA VAL A 233 42.05 26.49 -9.42
C VAL A 233 40.98 26.59 -10.51
N ALA A 234 39.73 26.24 -10.23
CA ALA A 234 38.63 26.36 -11.19
C ALA A 234 38.34 27.82 -11.57
N LEU A 235 38.43 28.75 -10.61
CA LEU A 235 38.28 30.20 -10.84
C LEU A 235 39.49 30.81 -11.59
N SER A 236 40.67 30.20 -11.52
CA SER A 236 41.88 30.67 -12.21
C SER A 236 42.08 30.04 -13.60
N GLN A 237 41.48 28.87 -13.89
CA GLN A 237 41.54 28.23 -15.20
C GLN A 237 40.76 28.95 -16.32
N ASP A 238 39.93 29.95 -16.01
CA ASP A 238 39.33 30.86 -17.01
C ASP A 238 40.36 31.82 -17.64
N LYS A 239 41.64 31.73 -17.25
CA LYS A 239 42.77 32.29 -18.02
C LYS A 239 43.74 31.16 -18.38
N GLY A 240 43.52 30.58 -19.55
CA GLY A 240 44.13 29.32 -19.99
C GLY A 240 45.66 29.22 -19.89
N LYS A 241 46.12 28.11 -19.27
CA LYS A 241 47.22 27.22 -19.72
C LYS A 241 47.39 26.08 -18.70
N SER A 242 47.44 24.84 -19.18
CA SER A 242 47.70 23.62 -18.40
C SER A 242 49.22 23.29 -18.36
N PRO A 243 49.69 22.22 -17.67
CA PRO A 243 50.25 22.35 -16.33
C PRO A 243 51.69 21.81 -16.22
N VAL A 244 52.45 22.25 -15.22
CA VAL A 244 53.63 21.51 -14.72
C VAL A 244 53.59 21.54 -13.19
N VAL A 245 53.53 20.34 -12.61
CA VAL A 245 53.67 20.12 -11.17
C VAL A 245 55.17 20.08 -10.85
N THR A 246 55.62 20.90 -9.92
CA THR A 246 56.87 20.68 -9.20
C THR A 246 56.67 21.14 -7.76
N VAL A 247 56.90 20.23 -6.83
CA VAL A 247 56.79 20.44 -5.39
C VAL A 247 58.14 20.95 -4.91
N GLU A 248 58.20 22.19 -4.39
CA GLU A 248 59.31 22.63 -3.54
C GLU A 248 58.80 23.46 -2.35
N SER A 249 59.37 23.16 -1.19
CA SER A 249 59.21 23.91 0.07
C SER A 249 59.91 25.27 -0.02
N GLY A 250 59.27 26.33 0.46
CA GLY A 250 59.91 27.63 0.63
C GLY A 250 59.02 28.67 1.30
N LYS A 251 59.55 29.33 2.32
CA LYS A 251 58.93 30.31 3.22
C LYS A 251 58.59 31.66 2.57
N ASP A 252 57.56 32.28 3.14
CA ASP A 252 57.25 33.72 3.30
C ASP A 252 57.13 34.62 2.04
N ALA A 253 55.91 35.06 1.75
CA ALA A 253 55.64 36.41 1.22
C ALA A 253 54.20 36.87 1.50
N LYS A 254 54.10 38.06 2.10
CA LYS A 254 52.91 38.79 2.53
C LYS A 254 52.14 39.31 1.31
N GLY A 255 50.92 38.80 1.09
CA GLY A 255 50.02 39.25 0.02
C GLY A 255 48.56 39.07 0.45
N LYS A 256 47.77 40.14 0.34
CA LYS A 256 46.36 40.23 0.77
C LYS A 256 45.50 39.24 -0.04
N LYS A 257 45.25 38.03 0.50
CA LYS A 257 44.35 37.03 -0.12
C LYS A 257 42.91 37.52 -0.02
N ARG A 258 42.18 37.47 -1.14
CA ARG A 258 40.71 37.45 -1.15
C ARG A 258 40.29 36.24 -0.31
N GLU A 259 39.56 36.46 0.77
CA GLU A 259 38.91 35.38 1.51
C GLU A 259 37.82 34.80 0.61
N ALA A 260 38.07 33.60 0.07
CA ALA A 260 37.01 32.81 -0.55
C ALA A 260 35.98 32.48 0.54
N PRO A 261 34.68 32.42 0.21
CA PRO A 261 33.66 32.01 1.17
C PRO A 261 34.05 30.66 1.77
N ALA A 262 33.99 30.55 3.10
CA ALA A 262 34.37 29.34 3.81
C ALA A 262 33.38 28.21 3.43
N MET A 263 33.79 27.35 2.48
CA MET A 263 33.00 26.18 2.13
C MET A 263 32.81 25.31 3.37
N THR A 264 31.55 25.14 3.74
CA THR A 264 31.15 24.37 4.91
C THR A 264 30.48 23.09 4.43
N PHE A 265 30.92 21.94 4.95
CA PHE A 265 30.40 20.63 4.57
C PHE A 265 29.77 19.92 5.77
N LEU A 266 28.67 19.22 5.54
CA LEU A 266 28.10 18.22 6.44
C LEU A 266 28.51 16.82 5.96
N PHE A 267 29.10 16.01 6.84
CA PHE A 267 29.54 14.66 6.51
C PHE A 267 28.57 13.62 7.05
N THR A 268 28.21 12.64 6.24
CA THR A 268 27.30 11.55 6.63
C THR A 268 27.80 10.18 6.17
N HIS A 269 27.60 9.15 6.99
CA HIS A 269 27.90 7.75 6.69
C HIS A 269 26.69 6.89 7.10
N VAL A 270 26.20 6.04 6.20
CA VAL A 270 24.98 5.22 6.37
C VAL A 270 23.78 6.06 6.87
N GLY A 271 23.66 7.29 6.37
CA GLY A 271 22.57 8.21 6.73
C GLY A 271 22.68 8.86 8.11
N ARG A 272 23.78 8.66 8.84
CA ARG A 272 24.07 9.33 10.13
C ARG A 272 25.07 10.46 9.94
N GLY A 273 24.88 11.56 10.66
CA GLY A 273 25.86 12.65 10.72
C GLY A 273 27.14 12.19 11.42
N LEU A 274 28.30 12.57 10.87
CA LEU A 274 29.61 12.30 11.46
C LEU A 274 30.15 13.54 12.16
N GLU A 275 30.49 13.39 13.43
CA GLU A 275 31.11 14.47 14.21
C GLU A 275 32.64 14.46 14.06
N PRO A 276 33.32 15.63 14.05
CA PRO A 276 34.77 15.71 13.89
C PRO A 276 35.59 14.97 14.96
N ASP A 277 35.01 14.74 16.13
CA ASP A 277 35.67 14.10 17.26
C ASP A 277 35.57 12.57 17.28
N MET A 278 34.73 11.97 16.42
CA MET A 278 34.57 10.52 16.32
C MET A 278 35.76 9.86 15.61
N THR A 279 36.05 8.60 15.95
CA THR A 279 36.97 7.76 15.17
C THR A 279 36.19 6.87 14.20
N PRO A 280 36.84 6.37 13.12
CA PRO A 280 36.22 5.37 12.24
C PRO A 280 35.74 4.11 12.96
N GLU A 281 36.41 3.70 14.05
CA GLU A 281 35.98 2.57 14.89
C GLU A 281 34.68 2.90 15.65
N ASP A 282 34.55 4.12 16.20
CA ASP A 282 33.32 4.57 16.88
C ASP A 282 32.14 4.72 15.91
N ALA A 283 32.43 5.10 14.66
CA ALA A 283 31.45 5.20 13.58
C ALA A 283 31.15 3.85 12.90
N ALA A 284 31.76 2.75 13.37
CA ALA A 284 31.65 1.41 12.79
C ALA A 284 31.94 1.36 11.28
N MET A 285 32.98 2.07 10.84
CA MET A 285 33.40 2.13 9.44
C MET A 285 34.26 0.93 9.03
N GLU A 286 33.96 0.38 7.86
CA GLU A 286 34.70 -0.70 7.24
C GLU A 286 35.58 -0.20 6.07
N ASP A 287 36.47 -1.08 5.59
CA ASP A 287 37.33 -0.76 4.44
C ASP A 287 36.48 -0.71 3.16
N GLY A 288 36.57 0.39 2.41
CA GLY A 288 35.77 0.62 1.21
C GLY A 288 34.49 1.44 1.42
N ASP A 289 34.19 1.86 2.66
CA ASP A 289 32.97 2.61 2.97
C ASP A 289 32.92 4.00 2.32
N GLU A 290 31.70 4.44 2.00
CA GLU A 290 31.41 5.74 1.39
C GLU A 290 30.92 6.77 2.43
N ILE A 291 31.54 7.96 2.42
CA ILE A 291 31.09 9.13 3.18
C ILE A 291 30.54 10.16 2.20
N LEU A 292 29.33 10.64 2.45
CA LEU A 292 28.71 11.73 1.69
C LEU A 292 29.02 13.07 2.35
N ALA A 293 29.66 13.98 1.60
CA ALA A 293 29.88 15.36 1.96
C ALA A 293 28.85 16.25 1.25
N VAL A 294 28.06 16.99 2.03
CA VAL A 294 27.03 17.92 1.53
C VAL A 294 27.48 19.35 1.76
N GLU A 295 27.67 20.11 0.70
CA GLU A 295 28.06 21.52 0.75
C GLU A 295 26.88 22.39 1.24
N MET A 296 27.14 23.25 2.22
CA MET A 296 26.19 24.22 2.76
C MET A 296 26.51 25.61 2.22
N MET A 297 25.52 26.27 1.61
CA MET A 297 25.64 27.64 1.10
C MET A 297 24.91 28.61 2.02
N ASP A 298 25.61 29.64 2.50
CA ASP A 298 25.01 30.69 3.33
C ASP A 298 24.32 31.72 2.44
N LEU A 299 22.99 31.85 2.59
CA LEU A 299 22.14 32.78 1.83
C LEU A 299 21.84 34.07 2.60
N THR A 300 22.46 34.29 3.76
CA THR A 300 22.14 35.42 4.66
C THR A 300 22.98 36.67 4.42
N THR A 301 23.66 36.77 3.28
CA THR A 301 24.47 37.95 2.94
C THR A 301 23.58 39.17 2.61
N PRO A 302 23.89 40.37 3.15
CA PRO A 302 22.99 41.53 3.20
C PRO A 302 22.80 42.31 1.89
N GLU A 303 22.84 41.68 0.71
CA GLU A 303 22.83 42.38 -0.58
C GLU A 303 21.43 42.60 -1.20
N VAL A 304 20.31 42.23 -0.55
CA VAL A 304 18.99 42.12 -1.22
C VAL A 304 17.80 42.81 -0.51
N GLU A 305 17.96 43.94 0.20
CA GLU A 305 16.89 44.47 1.07
C GLU A 305 16.38 45.92 0.85
N HIS A 306 16.60 46.59 -0.29
CA HIS A 306 16.26 48.03 -0.42
C HIS A 306 15.32 48.40 -1.59
N VAL A 307 14.03 47.98 -1.60
CA VAL A 307 12.98 48.66 -2.44
C VAL A 307 11.52 48.43 -1.95
N ILE A 308 11.02 49.02 -0.84
CA ILE A 308 9.55 49.25 -0.67
C ILE A 308 9.25 50.49 0.21
N PRO A 309 8.55 51.55 -0.28
CA PRO A 309 8.05 52.67 0.54
C PRO A 309 6.57 52.55 1.00
N GLU A 310 6.22 53.12 2.18
CA GLU A 310 4.93 53.00 2.92
C GLU A 310 3.75 53.92 2.46
N PRO A 311 2.46 53.56 2.74
CA PRO A 311 1.28 54.29 2.24
C PRO A 311 0.57 55.23 3.26
N LYS A 312 0.04 56.38 2.80
CA LYS A 312 -0.79 57.36 3.56
C LYS A 312 -2.30 57.22 3.29
N ARG A 313 -3.17 57.37 4.31
CA ARG A 313 -4.65 57.25 4.23
C ARG A 313 -5.37 58.61 4.17
N VAL A 314 -6.52 58.68 3.47
CA VAL A 314 -7.36 59.89 3.29
C VAL A 314 -8.77 59.67 3.88
N LEU A 315 -9.37 60.74 4.44
CA LEU A 315 -10.71 60.75 5.07
C LEU A 315 -11.84 60.85 4.02
N LEU A 316 -12.91 60.06 4.19
CA LEU A 316 -14.05 59.94 3.25
C LEU A 316 -15.16 60.98 3.54
N GLN A 317 -15.65 61.65 2.49
CA GLN A 317 -16.86 62.47 2.53
C GLN A 317 -18.13 61.63 2.31
N LYS A 318 -19.22 61.99 2.98
CA LYS A 318 -20.52 61.31 2.93
C LYS A 318 -21.51 62.13 2.09
N ASN A 319 -21.89 61.62 0.93
CA ASN A 319 -22.94 62.19 0.07
C ASN A 319 -24.26 61.46 0.36
N TRP A 320 -25.25 62.15 0.94
CA TRP A 320 -26.61 61.64 1.12
C TRP A 320 -27.58 62.49 0.29
N THR A 321 -28.63 61.87 -0.23
CA THR A 321 -29.71 62.51 -0.99
C THR A 321 -30.86 62.92 -0.06
N ASP A 322 -31.27 64.18 -0.08
CA ASP A 322 -32.30 64.75 0.82
C ASP A 322 -33.74 64.42 0.40
N ASN A 323 -33.95 63.86 -0.79
CA ASN A 323 -35.28 63.53 -1.30
C ASN A 323 -35.77 62.19 -0.71
N PRO A 324 -36.88 62.15 0.06
CA PRO A 324 -37.31 60.96 0.81
C PRO A 324 -37.66 59.76 -0.07
N LEU A 325 -38.12 59.99 -1.31
CA LEU A 325 -38.41 58.91 -2.27
C LEU A 325 -37.13 58.26 -2.83
N GLU A 326 -36.12 59.07 -3.14
CA GLU A 326 -34.81 58.56 -3.59
C GLU A 326 -34.03 57.89 -2.45
N ALA A 327 -34.10 58.45 -1.25
CA ALA A 327 -33.49 57.83 -0.07
C ALA A 327 -34.10 56.45 0.21
N ARG A 328 -35.42 56.31 0.11
CA ARG A 328 -36.10 55.01 0.25
C ARG A 328 -35.68 54.02 -0.84
N LYS A 329 -35.67 54.46 -2.10
CA LYS A 329 -35.24 53.62 -3.23
C LYS A 329 -33.78 53.17 -3.10
N ALA A 330 -32.88 54.06 -2.68
CA ALA A 330 -31.48 53.73 -2.46
C ALA A 330 -31.29 52.71 -1.33
N VAL A 331 -32.08 52.79 -0.26
CA VAL A 331 -32.06 51.79 0.83
C VAL A 331 -32.59 50.44 0.34
N GLU A 332 -33.68 50.43 -0.43
CA GLU A 332 -34.23 49.22 -1.06
C GLU A 332 -33.20 48.57 -2.01
N ASP A 333 -32.53 49.35 -2.85
CA ASP A 333 -31.47 48.88 -3.76
C ASP A 333 -30.26 48.29 -3.00
N VAL A 334 -29.88 48.89 -1.87
CA VAL A 334 -28.81 48.38 -1.00
C VAL A 334 -29.22 47.06 -0.34
N PHE A 335 -30.46 46.95 0.14
CA PHE A 335 -30.99 45.71 0.70
C PHE A 335 -31.05 44.59 -0.35
N ASP A 336 -31.55 44.88 -1.54
CA ASP A 336 -31.60 43.93 -2.65
C ASP A 336 -30.21 43.49 -3.08
N GLY A 337 -29.25 44.42 -3.14
CA GLY A 337 -27.84 44.11 -3.39
C GLY A 337 -27.27 43.17 -2.33
N MET A 338 -27.53 43.45 -1.04
CA MET A 338 -27.07 42.63 0.06
C MET A 338 -27.71 41.23 0.05
N VAL A 339 -29.01 41.13 -0.17
CA VAL A 339 -29.72 39.83 -0.26
C VAL A 339 -29.18 39.01 -1.43
N ARG A 340 -28.93 39.64 -2.57
CA ARG A 340 -28.37 38.98 -3.76
C ARG A 340 -26.96 38.44 -3.49
N GLU A 341 -26.08 39.22 -2.85
CA GLU A 341 -24.75 38.74 -2.47
C GLU A 341 -24.81 37.61 -1.44
N ARG A 342 -25.68 37.71 -0.43
CA ARG A 342 -25.88 36.62 0.53
C ARG A 342 -26.40 35.35 -0.12
N LEU A 343 -27.31 35.46 -1.09
CA LEU A 343 -27.81 34.29 -1.82
C LEU A 343 -26.72 33.63 -2.67
N LYS A 344 -25.84 34.43 -3.30
CA LYS A 344 -24.65 33.91 -4.01
C LYS A 344 -23.72 33.13 -3.08
N ASP A 345 -23.48 33.65 -1.87
CA ASP A 345 -22.66 32.96 -0.86
C ASP A 345 -23.28 31.63 -0.45
N VAL A 346 -24.60 31.59 -0.23
CA VAL A 346 -25.32 30.36 0.09
C VAL A 346 -25.18 29.34 -1.04
N LEU A 347 -25.41 29.74 -2.29
CA LEU A 347 -25.24 28.84 -3.45
C LEU A 347 -23.81 28.30 -3.56
N ARG A 348 -22.80 29.16 -3.35
CA ARG A 348 -21.39 28.74 -3.36
C ARG A 348 -21.08 27.74 -2.25
N GLN A 349 -21.63 27.93 -1.05
CA GLN A 349 -21.49 26.98 0.05
C GLN A 349 -22.17 25.64 -0.26
N TYR A 350 -23.36 25.67 -0.89
CA TYR A 350 -24.04 24.47 -1.34
C TYR A 350 -23.23 23.70 -2.39
N GLU A 351 -22.65 24.37 -3.39
CA GLU A 351 -21.77 23.73 -4.37
C GLU A 351 -20.53 23.12 -3.73
N LEU A 352 -19.93 23.81 -2.75
CA LEU A 352 -18.76 23.30 -2.04
C LEU A 352 -19.10 22.05 -1.22
N ARG A 353 -20.27 22.07 -0.57
CA ARG A 353 -20.82 20.93 0.17
C ARG A 353 -21.08 19.74 -0.76
N GLU A 354 -21.63 19.98 -1.95
CA GLU A 354 -21.91 18.92 -2.92
C GLU A 354 -20.64 18.26 -3.44
N LYS A 355 -19.62 19.07 -3.78
CA LYS A 355 -18.29 18.56 -4.15
C LYS A 355 -17.65 17.75 -3.01
N HIS A 356 -17.80 18.21 -1.77
CA HIS A 356 -17.30 17.47 -0.62
C HIS A 356 -18.01 16.11 -0.48
N PHE A 357 -19.33 16.07 -0.61
CA PHE A 357 -20.07 14.81 -0.57
C PHE A 357 -19.67 13.87 -1.70
N GLU A 358 -19.48 14.36 -2.92
CA GLU A 358 -19.03 13.54 -4.04
C GLU A 358 -17.66 12.91 -3.78
N CYS A 359 -16.70 13.69 -3.25
CA CYS A 359 -15.39 13.15 -2.84
C CYS A 359 -15.51 12.10 -1.73
N VAL A 360 -16.37 12.33 -0.73
CA VAL A 360 -16.59 11.38 0.37
C VAL A 360 -17.22 10.09 -0.14
N ILE A 361 -18.23 10.17 -1.01
CA ILE A 361 -18.87 9.01 -1.63
C ILE A 361 -17.84 8.22 -2.42
N ARG A 362 -17.07 8.87 -3.29
CA ARG A 362 -16.01 8.22 -4.07
C ARG A 362 -14.95 7.54 -3.19
N SER A 363 -14.54 8.19 -2.10
CA SER A 363 -13.61 7.59 -1.12
C SER A 363 -14.21 6.34 -0.48
N LYS A 364 -15.51 6.37 -0.12
CA LYS A 364 -16.19 5.24 0.47
C LYS A 364 -16.39 4.09 -0.51
N GLU A 365 -16.70 4.37 -1.76
CA GLU A 365 -16.75 3.36 -2.82
C GLU A 365 -15.40 2.64 -2.99
N LEU A 366 -14.29 3.40 -2.99
CA LEU A 366 -12.94 2.82 -3.05
C LEU A 366 -12.60 1.99 -1.82
N GLU A 367 -12.97 2.44 -0.62
CA GLU A 367 -12.80 1.64 0.61
C GLU A 367 -13.56 0.31 0.55
N VAL A 368 -14.79 0.32 0.01
CA VAL A 368 -15.60 -0.89 -0.19
C VAL A 368 -14.93 -1.82 -1.21
N LEU A 369 -14.49 -1.31 -2.35
CA LEU A 369 -13.80 -2.09 -3.38
C LEU A 369 -12.50 -2.71 -2.83
N LEU A 370 -11.71 -1.96 -2.09
CA LEU A 370 -10.49 -2.45 -1.45
C LEU A 370 -10.79 -3.57 -0.44
N SER A 371 -11.84 -3.39 0.36
CA SER A 371 -12.27 -4.40 1.34
C SER A 371 -12.74 -5.68 0.65
N HIS A 372 -13.45 -5.57 -0.48
CA HIS A 372 -13.85 -6.72 -1.29
C HIS A 372 -12.64 -7.45 -1.89
N ALA A 373 -11.68 -6.71 -2.46
CA ALA A 373 -10.47 -7.29 -3.04
C ALA A 373 -9.64 -8.07 -2.00
N ARG A 374 -9.49 -7.52 -0.78
CA ARG A 374 -8.81 -8.20 0.33
C ARG A 374 -9.53 -9.47 0.79
N ALA A 375 -10.87 -9.43 0.83
CA ALA A 375 -11.66 -10.60 1.18
C ALA A 375 -11.53 -11.70 0.13
N ASP A 376 -11.51 -11.35 -1.15
CA ASP A 376 -11.31 -12.30 -2.25
C ASP A 376 -9.90 -12.91 -2.22
N GLU A 377 -8.86 -12.12 -1.96
CA GLU A 377 -7.48 -12.61 -1.82
C GLU A 377 -7.35 -13.59 -0.64
N ALA A 378 -7.89 -13.24 0.53
CA ALA A 378 -7.89 -14.12 1.69
C ALA A 378 -8.68 -15.41 1.42
N LYS A 379 -9.80 -15.32 0.70
CA LYS A 379 -10.60 -16.48 0.30
C LYS A 379 -9.82 -17.39 -0.66
N GLN A 380 -9.13 -16.82 -1.66
CA GLN A 380 -8.30 -17.59 -2.59
C GLN A 380 -7.14 -18.28 -1.85
N GLY A 381 -6.49 -17.60 -0.90
CA GLY A 381 -5.46 -18.20 -0.05
C GLY A 381 -5.99 -19.38 0.76
N ALA A 382 -7.11 -19.20 1.45
CA ALA A 382 -7.75 -20.26 2.25
C ALA A 382 -8.24 -21.44 1.39
N GLU A 383 -8.73 -21.19 0.18
CA GLU A 383 -9.08 -22.24 -0.78
C GLU A 383 -7.85 -23.00 -1.27
N GLY A 384 -6.72 -22.31 -1.50
CA GLY A 384 -5.44 -22.91 -1.83
C GLY A 384 -4.92 -23.84 -0.74
N GLU A 385 -4.88 -23.35 0.51
CA GLU A 385 -4.48 -24.14 1.67
C GLU A 385 -5.40 -25.34 1.90
N ARG A 386 -6.71 -25.17 1.73
CA ARG A 386 -7.69 -26.26 1.84
C ARG A 386 -7.41 -27.36 0.82
N ARG A 387 -7.07 -27.01 -0.43
CA ARG A 387 -6.71 -28.00 -1.46
C ARG A 387 -5.45 -28.77 -1.07
N ILE A 388 -4.42 -28.07 -0.58
CA ILE A 388 -3.17 -28.71 -0.12
C ILE A 388 -3.46 -29.64 1.05
N ALA A 389 -4.25 -29.20 2.04
CA ALA A 389 -4.64 -29.99 3.19
C ALA A 389 -5.41 -31.26 2.77
N THR A 390 -6.38 -31.15 1.85
CA THR A 390 -7.11 -32.32 1.34
C THR A 390 -6.17 -33.31 0.66
N VAL A 391 -5.21 -32.84 -0.16
CA VAL A 391 -4.21 -33.73 -0.78
C VAL A 391 -3.36 -34.42 0.28
N ALA A 392 -2.84 -33.68 1.27
CA ALA A 392 -2.05 -34.25 2.36
C ALA A 392 -2.85 -35.25 3.23
N GLU A 393 -4.13 -35.01 3.49
CA GLU A 393 -5.02 -35.93 4.19
C GLU A 393 -5.21 -37.22 3.41
N THR A 394 -5.47 -37.15 2.10
CA THR A 394 -5.61 -38.34 1.25
C THR A 394 -4.32 -39.17 1.21
N GLN A 395 -3.15 -38.52 1.12
CA GLN A 395 -1.85 -39.20 1.17
C GLN A 395 -1.60 -39.86 2.53
N ASN A 396 -1.90 -39.17 3.64
CA ASN A 396 -1.80 -39.75 4.98
C ASN A 396 -2.72 -40.96 5.17
N GLN A 397 -3.95 -40.87 4.65
CA GLN A 397 -4.90 -41.98 4.70
C GLN A 397 -4.38 -43.19 3.91
N GLN A 398 -3.80 -42.96 2.73
CA GLN A 398 -3.16 -44.01 1.94
C GLN A 398 -1.97 -44.66 2.67
N LEU A 399 -1.09 -43.87 3.27
CA LEU A 399 0.04 -44.39 4.05
C LEU A 399 -0.43 -45.20 5.27
N ARG A 400 -1.48 -44.75 5.97
CA ARG A 400 -2.08 -45.51 7.08
C ARG A 400 -2.60 -46.88 6.64
N LEU A 401 -3.30 -46.93 5.51
CA LEU A 401 -3.79 -48.20 4.95
C LEU A 401 -2.63 -49.14 4.57
N GLN A 402 -1.55 -48.61 3.98
CA GLN A 402 -0.35 -49.40 3.67
C GLN A 402 0.34 -49.94 4.93
N MET A 403 0.42 -49.12 5.98
CA MET A 403 0.99 -49.52 7.27
C MET A 403 0.16 -50.64 7.92
N GLU A 404 -1.18 -50.53 7.90
CA GLU A 404 -2.09 -51.54 8.41
C GLU A 404 -1.98 -52.86 7.61
N GLU A 405 -1.92 -52.78 6.28
CA GLU A 405 -1.70 -53.96 5.43
C GLU A 405 -0.35 -54.63 5.73
N MET A 406 0.70 -53.85 5.93
CA MET A 406 2.03 -54.36 6.29
C MET A 406 2.01 -55.03 7.68
N GLN A 407 1.39 -54.40 8.69
CA GLN A 407 1.23 -54.99 10.02
C GLN A 407 0.43 -56.29 9.97
N ASN A 408 -0.68 -56.33 9.24
CA ASN A 408 -1.46 -57.54 9.02
C ASN A 408 -0.64 -58.62 8.31
N SER A 409 0.22 -58.24 7.35
CA SER A 409 1.14 -59.18 6.70
C SER A 409 2.18 -59.74 7.68
N GLN A 410 2.74 -58.92 8.57
CA GLN A 410 3.70 -59.34 9.59
C GLN A 410 3.06 -60.22 10.64
N ALA A 411 1.85 -59.87 11.13
CA ALA A 411 1.09 -60.68 12.07
C ALA A 411 0.83 -62.09 11.49
N ARG A 412 0.40 -62.18 10.23
CA ARG A 412 0.25 -63.47 9.53
C ARG A 412 1.55 -64.27 9.43
N LEU A 413 2.70 -63.61 9.28
CA LEU A 413 4.01 -64.29 9.26
C LEU A 413 4.40 -64.77 10.66
N MET A 414 4.16 -63.95 11.70
CA MET A 414 4.40 -64.31 13.09
C MET A 414 3.54 -65.49 13.52
N ASP A 415 2.26 -65.53 13.18
CA ASP A 415 1.37 -66.66 13.50
C ASP A 415 1.88 -67.96 12.85
N LYS A 416 2.32 -67.90 11.58
CA LYS A 416 2.95 -69.03 10.90
C LYS A 416 4.25 -69.47 11.59
N LEU A 417 5.06 -68.53 12.05
CA LEU A 417 6.29 -68.82 12.78
C LEU A 417 6.01 -69.48 14.13
N ILE A 418 5.05 -68.95 14.90
CA ILE A 418 4.59 -69.54 16.18
C ILE A 418 4.09 -70.96 15.96
N THR A 419 3.26 -71.19 14.94
CA THR A 419 2.74 -72.52 14.57
C THR A 419 3.87 -73.51 14.25
N CYS A 420 4.97 -73.04 13.65
CA CYS A 420 6.14 -73.87 13.41
C CYS A 420 6.97 -74.16 14.67
N CYS A 421 7.06 -73.22 15.61
CA CYS A 421 7.76 -73.43 16.88
C CYS A 421 7.06 -74.46 17.79
N THR A 422 5.75 -74.66 17.63
CA THR A 422 4.99 -75.67 18.37
C THR A 422 5.16 -77.10 17.81
N GLU A 423 5.71 -77.27 16.60
CA GLU A 423 6.07 -78.56 15.98
C GLU A 423 7.54 -78.56 15.52
N PRO A 424 8.52 -78.73 16.43
CA PRO A 424 9.93 -78.43 16.15
C PRO A 424 10.67 -79.48 15.29
N THR A 425 10.05 -80.64 15.00
CA THR A 425 10.71 -81.79 14.34
C THR A 425 10.00 -82.25 13.05
N GLY A 426 9.37 -81.35 12.30
CA GLY A 426 8.87 -81.62 10.96
C GLY A 426 9.78 -81.06 9.85
N GLU A 427 10.03 -81.81 8.77
CA GLU A 427 10.67 -81.30 7.53
C GLU A 427 10.00 -80.00 7.00
N ARG A 428 8.73 -79.81 7.35
CA ARG A 428 7.93 -78.60 7.08
C ARG A 428 8.51 -77.34 7.75
N THR A 429 9.04 -77.47 8.96
CA THR A 429 9.62 -76.37 9.75
C THR A 429 10.96 -75.92 9.15
N GLN A 430 11.80 -76.86 8.66
CA GLN A 430 13.05 -76.52 7.97
C GLN A 430 12.83 -75.83 6.61
N LYS A 431 11.83 -76.28 5.82
CA LYS A 431 11.45 -75.60 4.56
C LYS A 431 10.91 -74.19 4.80
N LEU A 432 10.20 -73.97 5.92
CA LEU A 432 9.73 -72.63 6.27
C LEU A 432 10.88 -71.69 6.68
N PHE A 433 11.88 -72.16 7.41
CA PHE A 433 13.09 -71.36 7.71
C PHE A 433 13.91 -71.01 6.46
N ALA A 434 13.91 -71.87 5.44
CA ALA A 434 14.49 -71.54 4.14
C ALA A 434 13.67 -70.45 3.40
N PHE A 435 12.34 -70.60 3.37
CA PHE A 435 11.44 -69.61 2.78
C PHE A 435 11.47 -68.24 3.50
N LEU A 436 11.55 -68.22 4.83
CA LEU A 436 11.69 -67.00 5.62
C LEU A 436 13.03 -66.30 5.38
N ARG A 437 14.12 -67.05 5.19
CA ARG A 437 15.41 -66.49 4.78
C ARG A 437 15.33 -65.86 3.40
N GLU A 438 14.77 -66.57 2.42
CA GLU A 438 14.59 -66.08 1.05
C GLU A 438 13.68 -64.83 0.99
N GLU A 439 12.61 -64.80 1.78
CA GLU A 439 11.68 -63.65 1.81
C GLU A 439 12.24 -62.45 2.60
N LEU A 440 13.10 -62.69 3.61
CA LEU A 440 13.87 -61.62 4.28
C LEU A 440 14.93 -61.03 3.34
N GLU A 441 15.60 -61.86 2.54
CA GLU A 441 16.55 -61.39 1.53
C GLU A 441 15.83 -60.58 0.46
N ARG A 442 14.70 -61.07 -0.06
CA ARG A 442 13.87 -60.38 -1.06
C ARG A 442 13.28 -59.06 -0.56
N ARG A 443 12.92 -58.97 0.73
CA ARG A 443 12.45 -57.72 1.36
C ARG A 443 13.61 -56.79 1.72
N GLY A 444 14.76 -57.32 2.10
CA GLY A 444 16.00 -56.57 2.32
C GLY A 444 16.40 -55.81 1.06
N THR A 445 16.38 -56.45 -0.11
CA THR A 445 16.70 -55.80 -1.39
C THR A 445 15.68 -54.72 -1.79
N LYS A 446 14.39 -54.89 -1.46
CA LYS A 446 13.35 -53.89 -1.72
C LYS A 446 13.43 -52.65 -0.82
N VAL A 447 14.03 -52.76 0.36
CA VAL A 447 14.28 -51.60 1.24
C VAL A 447 15.42 -50.73 0.71
N VAL A 448 16.41 -51.31 0.02
CA VAL A 448 17.50 -50.56 -0.62
C VAL A 448 17.00 -49.77 -1.85
N ASP A 449 16.02 -50.32 -2.58
CA ASP A 449 15.40 -49.70 -3.78
C ASP A 449 14.35 -48.61 -3.44
N MET A 450 13.94 -48.51 -2.17
CA MET A 450 13.01 -47.50 -1.65
C MET A 450 13.71 -46.33 -0.93
N MET A 451 15.05 -46.32 -0.91
CA MET A 451 15.82 -45.16 -0.46
C MET A 451 15.60 -44.02 -1.47
N PRO A 452 15.18 -42.81 -1.06
CA PRO A 452 15.09 -41.69 -1.99
C PRO A 452 16.47 -41.40 -2.60
N PRO A 453 16.55 -40.97 -3.87
CA PRO A 453 17.83 -40.64 -4.49
C PRO A 453 18.54 -39.58 -3.64
N PRO A 454 19.89 -39.62 -3.54
CA PRO A 454 20.63 -38.57 -2.87
C PRO A 454 20.27 -37.22 -3.49
N ALA A 455 19.97 -36.25 -2.63
CA ALA A 455 19.60 -34.90 -3.04
C ALA A 455 20.64 -34.34 -4.04
N PRO A 456 20.21 -33.59 -5.07
CA PRO A 456 21.14 -33.00 -6.03
C PRO A 456 22.10 -32.07 -5.29
N ASP A 457 23.39 -32.25 -5.58
CA ASP A 457 24.47 -31.39 -5.12
C ASP A 457 24.07 -29.91 -5.25
N SER A 458 24.19 -29.19 -4.14
CA SER A 458 24.11 -27.74 -4.14
C SER A 458 25.22 -27.20 -5.03
N PRO A 459 24.93 -26.28 -5.98
CA PRO A 459 25.98 -25.68 -6.78
C PRO A 459 26.90 -24.88 -5.85
N GLY A 460 28.20 -25.03 -6.10
CA GLY A 460 29.28 -24.43 -5.34
C GLY A 460 29.08 -22.93 -5.11
N VAL A 461 29.42 -22.54 -3.89
CA VAL A 461 29.86 -21.19 -3.60
C VAL A 461 31.30 -21.07 -4.10
N ASP A 462 31.47 -20.41 -5.23
CA ASP A 462 32.63 -19.57 -5.54
C ASP A 462 32.10 -18.17 -5.89
#